data_AF-R4MHX6-F1
#
_entry.id   AF-R4MHX6-F1
#
_cell.length_a   1.000
_cell.length_b   1.000
_cell.length_c   1.000
_cell.angle_alpha   90.00
_cell.angle_beta   90.00
_cell.angle_gamma   90.00
#
_symmetry.space_group_name_H-M   'P 1'
#
loop_
_entity.id
_entity.type
_entity.pdbx_description
1 polymer ?
#
loop_
_entity_poly.entity_id
_entity_poly.type
_entity_poly.pdbx_seq_one_letter_code
_entity_poly.pdbx_strand_id
1 'polypeptide(L)'
;MGIALTDDHRELSGVARAFLTSQKVRWAARASLDAAGDARPPFWQNLAELGWLGLHIDERHGGSGYGLSELVVVIEELGRAVAPGLFVPTVIASAVVAKEGTDDQRARLLPALIDGTLTAGVGLDSQVQVTDGVADGEAGIVLGAGLAELLLVAAGDDVLVLERGRKGVSVDVPENFDPTRRSGRVRLDNVRVTTDDILLGAYESALARARTLLAAEAVGGAADAWTAPWPMPRCDSNSAVPSPRFKR
;
A
#
# COMPACT_ATOMS: atom_id res chain seq x y z
N MET A 1 9.07 -3.16 28.18
CA MET A 1 8.50 -4.41 27.64
C MET A 1 8.46 -4.21 26.13
N GLY A 2 9.47 -4.69 25.41
CA GLY A 2 9.51 -4.59 23.94
C GLY A 2 8.54 -5.62 23.38
N ILE A 3 7.74 -5.25 22.39
CA ILE A 3 6.87 -6.17 21.66
C ILE A 3 7.77 -7.33 21.18
N ALA A 4 7.48 -8.56 21.60
CA ALA A 4 8.38 -9.69 21.38
C ALA A 4 8.26 -10.17 19.93
N LEU A 5 9.08 -9.62 19.04
CA LEU A 5 9.35 -10.22 17.72
C LEU A 5 9.92 -11.63 17.93
N THR A 6 9.39 -12.60 17.19
CA THR A 6 9.95 -13.96 17.13
C THR A 6 11.27 -13.95 16.36
N ASP A 7 12.02 -15.05 16.43
CA ASP A 7 13.23 -15.18 15.60
C ASP A 7 12.88 -15.20 14.11
N ASP A 8 11.78 -15.87 13.73
CA ASP A 8 11.25 -15.85 12.35
C ASP A 8 10.95 -14.42 11.87
N HIS A 9 10.37 -13.56 12.72
CA HIS A 9 10.14 -12.14 12.37
C HIS A 9 11.45 -11.39 12.14
N ARG A 10 12.49 -11.67 12.94
CA ARG A 10 13.82 -11.03 12.77
C ARG A 10 14.49 -11.50 11.49
N GLU A 11 14.39 -12.79 11.18
CA GLU A 11 14.93 -13.36 9.94
C GLU A 11 14.22 -12.77 8.72
N LEU A 12 12.88 -12.71 8.74
CA LEU A 12 12.09 -12.10 7.67
C LEU A 12 12.44 -10.62 7.46
N SER A 13 12.58 -9.83 8.54
CA SER A 13 13.06 -8.45 8.46
C SER A 13 14.45 -8.36 7.83
N GLY A 14 15.38 -9.25 8.21
CA GLY A 14 16.72 -9.32 7.64
C GLY A 14 16.71 -9.62 6.13
N VAL A 15 15.91 -10.59 5.70
CA VAL A 15 15.73 -10.95 4.28
C VAL A 15 15.11 -9.78 3.52
N ALA A 16 14.05 -9.17 4.05
CA ALA A 16 13.40 -8.04 3.42
C ALA A 16 14.37 -6.87 3.23
N ARG A 17 15.11 -6.50 4.28
CA ARG A 17 16.12 -5.45 4.23
C ARG A 17 17.22 -5.69 3.20
N ALA A 18 17.75 -6.92 3.16
CA ALA A 18 18.79 -7.30 2.21
C ALA A 18 18.29 -7.21 0.77
N PHE A 19 17.08 -7.70 0.51
CA PHE A 19 16.43 -7.57 -0.79
C PHE A 19 16.25 -6.10 -1.19
N LEU A 20 15.64 -5.27 -0.34
CA LEU A 20 15.38 -3.85 -0.67
C LEU A 20 16.67 -3.06 -0.94
N THR A 21 17.75 -3.41 -0.22
CA THR A 21 19.09 -2.85 -0.47
C THR A 21 19.63 -3.27 -1.83
N SER A 22 19.56 -4.57 -2.16
CA SER A 22 20.02 -5.11 -3.45
C SER A 22 19.27 -4.53 -4.64
N GLN A 23 17.95 -4.35 -4.52
CA GLN A 23 17.07 -3.77 -5.53
C GLN A 23 17.14 -2.25 -5.62
N LYS A 24 17.97 -1.61 -4.78
CA LYS A 24 18.16 -0.14 -4.76
C LYS A 24 16.83 0.60 -4.60
N VAL A 25 15.92 0.09 -3.78
CA VAL A 25 14.55 0.60 -3.64
C VAL A 25 14.50 2.10 -3.31
N ARG A 26 15.36 2.55 -2.39
CA ARG A 26 15.47 3.99 -2.04
C ARG A 26 15.89 4.86 -3.23
N TRP A 27 16.70 4.35 -4.14
CA TRP A 27 17.08 5.07 -5.35
C TRP A 27 15.92 5.15 -6.34
N ALA A 28 15.09 4.11 -6.43
CA ALA A 28 13.84 4.17 -7.19
C ALA A 28 12.89 5.23 -6.61
N ALA A 29 12.76 5.31 -5.27
CA ALA A 29 11.98 6.35 -4.61
C ALA A 29 12.46 7.76 -4.97
N ARG A 30 13.80 7.96 -4.97
CA ARG A 30 14.41 9.24 -5.35
C ARG A 30 14.17 9.56 -6.82
N ALA A 31 14.24 8.58 -7.71
CA ALA A 31 13.96 8.77 -9.13
C ALA A 31 12.50 9.18 -9.40
N SER A 32 11.55 8.76 -8.56
CA SER A 32 10.15 9.20 -8.65
C SER A 32 9.95 10.70 -8.44
N LEU A 33 10.86 11.40 -7.75
CA LEU A 33 10.79 12.85 -7.55
C LEU A 33 10.88 13.63 -8.87
N ASP A 34 11.62 13.10 -9.84
CA ASP A 34 11.84 13.73 -11.14
C ASP A 34 10.94 13.13 -12.25
N ALA A 35 10.08 12.16 -11.91
CA ALA A 35 9.28 11.43 -12.88
C ALA A 35 7.99 12.17 -13.25
N ALA A 36 7.75 12.36 -14.56
CA ALA A 36 6.54 13.02 -15.05
C ALA A 36 5.26 12.19 -14.81
N GLY A 37 5.37 10.86 -14.89
CA GLY A 37 4.26 9.91 -14.75
C GLY A 37 4.53 8.86 -13.70
N ASP A 38 3.49 8.13 -13.33
CA ASP A 38 3.63 6.95 -12.49
C ASP A 38 3.94 5.70 -13.31
N ALA A 39 4.76 4.82 -12.74
CA ALA A 39 4.99 3.47 -13.24
C ALA A 39 5.15 2.52 -12.06
N ARG A 40 4.83 1.24 -12.26
CA ARG A 40 5.15 0.22 -11.26
C ARG A 40 6.67 0.20 -11.03
N PRO A 41 7.13 0.06 -9.78
CA PRO A 41 8.56 0.07 -9.49
C PRO A 41 9.27 -1.08 -10.22
N PRO A 42 10.55 -0.94 -10.57
CA PRO A 42 11.29 -1.96 -11.32
C PRO A 42 11.41 -3.30 -10.58
N PHE A 43 11.24 -3.29 -9.25
CA PHE A 43 11.26 -4.47 -8.40
C PHE A 43 9.87 -5.06 -8.13
N TRP A 44 8.79 -4.56 -8.74
CA TRP A 44 7.41 -5.00 -8.47
C TRP A 44 7.21 -6.51 -8.64
N GLN A 45 7.65 -7.06 -9.77
CA GLN A 45 7.51 -8.49 -10.04
C GLN A 45 8.31 -9.34 -9.06
N ASN A 46 9.48 -8.86 -8.63
CA ASN A 46 10.27 -9.55 -7.61
C ASN A 46 9.52 -9.64 -6.26
N LEU A 47 8.69 -8.65 -5.91
CA LEU A 47 7.85 -8.73 -4.70
C LEU A 47 6.79 -9.83 -4.81
N ALA A 48 6.21 -10.01 -6.00
CA ALA A 48 5.25 -11.07 -6.29
C ALA A 48 5.93 -12.45 -6.25
N GLU A 49 7.09 -12.60 -6.90
CA GLU A 49 7.88 -13.84 -6.93
C GLU A 49 8.36 -14.28 -5.54
N LEU A 50 8.64 -13.32 -4.65
CA LEU A 50 8.95 -13.59 -3.24
C LEU A 50 7.72 -13.99 -2.41
N GLY A 51 6.52 -13.95 -3.00
CA GLY A 51 5.26 -14.25 -2.33
C GLY A 51 4.75 -13.13 -1.41
N TRP A 52 5.38 -11.95 -1.40
CA TRP A 52 5.08 -10.91 -0.41
C TRP A 52 3.71 -10.24 -0.63
N LEU A 53 3.21 -10.20 -1.88
CA LEU A 53 1.86 -9.69 -2.17
C LEU A 53 0.74 -10.61 -1.66
N GLY A 54 1.05 -11.91 -1.52
CA GLY A 54 0.15 -12.94 -1.00
C GLY A 54 0.57 -13.51 0.35
N LEU A 55 1.45 -12.82 1.10
CA LEU A 55 2.09 -13.38 2.29
C LEU A 55 1.06 -13.80 3.35
N HIS A 56 0.08 -12.94 3.59
CA HIS A 56 -1.01 -13.09 4.57
C HIS A 56 -2.22 -13.87 4.05
N ILE A 57 -2.15 -14.38 2.81
CA ILE A 57 -3.26 -15.06 2.15
C ILE A 57 -3.07 -16.57 2.33
N ASP A 58 -4.17 -17.28 2.61
CA ASP A 58 -4.18 -18.73 2.75
C ASP A 58 -3.68 -19.44 1.48
N GLU A 59 -2.93 -20.53 1.65
CA GLU A 59 -2.37 -21.33 0.55
C GLU A 59 -3.44 -21.83 -0.42
N ARG A 60 -4.67 -22.09 0.05
CA ARG A 60 -5.80 -22.52 -0.81
C ARG A 60 -6.20 -21.48 -1.85
N HIS A 61 -5.81 -20.22 -1.65
CA HIS A 61 -6.03 -19.11 -2.58
C HIS A 61 -4.76 -18.71 -3.33
N GLY A 62 -3.68 -19.49 -3.21
CA GLY A 62 -2.38 -19.22 -3.85
C GLY A 62 -1.45 -18.31 -3.04
N GLY A 63 -1.77 -18.02 -1.78
CA GLY A 63 -0.90 -17.24 -0.90
C GLY A 63 0.17 -18.08 -0.19
N SER A 64 0.90 -17.44 0.73
CA SER A 64 1.96 -18.10 1.52
C SER A 64 1.52 -18.61 2.89
N GLY A 65 0.26 -18.41 3.29
CA GLY A 65 -0.31 -18.94 4.53
C GLY A 65 0.17 -18.28 5.83
N TYR A 66 0.97 -17.21 5.77
CA TYR A 66 1.36 -16.45 6.96
C TYR A 66 0.24 -15.51 7.43
N GLY A 67 0.47 -14.82 8.55
CA GLY A 67 -0.45 -13.86 9.12
C GLY A 67 -0.16 -12.41 8.76
N LEU A 68 -0.96 -11.51 9.32
CA LEU A 68 -0.70 -10.07 9.25
C LEU A 68 0.56 -9.67 10.03
N SER A 69 0.99 -10.47 11.02
CA SER A 69 2.23 -10.22 11.76
C SER A 69 3.45 -10.23 10.84
N GLU A 70 3.56 -11.24 9.97
CA GLU A 70 4.67 -11.36 9.03
C GLU A 70 4.57 -10.28 7.94
N LEU A 71 3.36 -9.97 7.48
CA LEU A 71 3.14 -8.87 6.53
C LEU A 71 3.58 -7.52 7.10
N VAL A 72 3.25 -7.24 8.36
CA VAL A 72 3.66 -6.00 9.06
C VAL A 72 5.18 -5.87 9.08
N VAL A 73 5.91 -6.96 9.32
CA VAL A 73 7.39 -6.97 9.30
C VAL A 73 7.93 -6.57 7.92
N VAL A 74 7.37 -7.13 6.84
CA VAL A 74 7.78 -6.78 5.47
C VAL A 74 7.45 -5.31 5.15
N ILE A 75 6.27 -4.84 5.54
CA ILE A 75 5.84 -3.46 5.31
C ILE A 75 6.70 -2.46 6.10
N GLU A 76 7.12 -2.78 7.32
CA GLU A 76 8.02 -1.94 8.10
C GLU A 76 9.35 -1.75 7.36
N GLU A 77 9.93 -2.81 6.78
CA GLU A 77 11.16 -2.69 5.98
C GLU A 77 10.94 -1.92 4.66
N LEU A 78 9.79 -2.10 4.01
CA LEU A 78 9.41 -1.31 2.83
C LEU A 78 9.30 0.18 3.17
N GLY A 79 8.67 0.52 4.30
CA GLY A 79 8.58 1.88 4.83
C GLY A 79 9.95 2.45 5.15
N ARG A 80 10.84 1.66 5.75
CA ARG A 80 12.24 2.02 6.02
C ARG A 80 13.02 2.35 4.75
N ALA A 81 12.74 1.64 3.65
CA ALA A 81 13.33 1.89 2.35
C ALA A 81 12.65 3.04 1.57
N VAL A 82 11.52 3.56 2.06
CA VAL A 82 10.64 4.49 1.35
C VAL A 82 10.22 3.89 -0.01
N ALA A 83 9.78 2.64 0.00
CA ALA A 83 9.49 1.90 -1.22
C ALA A 83 8.36 2.55 -2.04
N PRO A 84 8.62 2.99 -3.29
CA PRO A 84 7.57 3.53 -4.14
C PRO A 84 6.60 2.44 -4.61
N GLY A 85 5.40 2.85 -5.00
CA GLY A 85 4.42 2.01 -5.67
C GLY A 85 3.26 1.56 -4.79
N LEU A 86 2.58 0.50 -5.22
CA LEU A 86 1.24 0.13 -4.75
C LEU A 86 1.23 -1.08 -3.80
N PHE A 87 2.36 -1.43 -3.18
CA PHE A 87 2.43 -2.64 -2.34
C PHE A 87 1.38 -2.58 -1.22
N VAL A 88 1.45 -1.55 -0.36
CA VAL A 88 0.56 -1.39 0.80
C VAL A 88 -0.93 -1.33 0.41
N PRO A 89 -1.40 -0.47 -0.51
CA PRO A 89 -2.81 -0.46 -0.88
C PRO A 89 -3.27 -1.78 -1.54
N THR A 90 -2.40 -2.46 -2.29
CA THR A 90 -2.71 -3.77 -2.89
C THR A 90 -2.87 -4.86 -1.83
N VAL A 91 -1.98 -4.92 -0.84
CA VAL A 91 -2.09 -5.93 0.24
C VAL A 91 -3.20 -5.60 1.24
N ILE A 92 -3.57 -4.32 1.43
CA ILE A 92 -4.80 -3.96 2.13
C ILE A 92 -6.00 -4.55 1.39
N ALA A 93 -6.08 -4.34 0.07
CA ALA A 93 -7.20 -4.85 -0.72
C ALA A 93 -7.30 -6.38 -0.69
N SER A 94 -6.19 -7.09 -0.90
CA SER A 94 -6.20 -8.55 -0.84
C SER A 94 -6.53 -9.07 0.56
N ALA A 95 -6.09 -8.38 1.62
CA ALA A 95 -6.42 -8.74 3.01
C ALA A 95 -7.92 -8.59 3.32
N VAL A 96 -8.57 -7.55 2.78
CA VAL A 96 -10.01 -7.32 2.94
C VAL A 96 -10.80 -8.34 2.12
N VAL A 97 -10.45 -8.55 0.85
CA VAL A 97 -11.11 -9.54 -0.02
C VAL A 97 -10.98 -10.96 0.53
N ALA A 98 -9.80 -11.34 1.02
CA ALA A 98 -9.61 -12.67 1.61
C ALA A 98 -10.50 -12.90 2.83
N LYS A 99 -10.69 -11.87 3.65
CA LYS A 99 -11.47 -11.97 4.88
C LYS A 99 -12.97 -11.88 4.61
N GLU A 100 -13.42 -10.84 3.90
CA GLU A 100 -14.83 -10.46 3.78
C GLU A 100 -15.47 -10.88 2.46
N GLY A 101 -14.67 -11.26 1.46
CA GLY A 101 -15.18 -11.67 0.15
C GLY A 101 -15.92 -13.00 0.17
N THR A 102 -16.88 -13.16 -0.74
CA THR A 102 -17.45 -14.46 -1.08
C THR A 102 -16.39 -15.37 -1.73
N ASP A 103 -16.67 -16.66 -1.84
CA ASP A 103 -15.75 -17.58 -2.51
C ASP A 103 -15.52 -17.20 -3.98
N ASP A 104 -16.55 -16.68 -4.66
CA ASP A 104 -16.44 -16.18 -6.03
C ASP A 104 -15.58 -14.92 -6.12
N GLN A 105 -15.74 -13.97 -5.19
CA GLN A 105 -14.90 -12.77 -5.13
C GLN A 105 -13.44 -13.13 -4.85
N ARG A 106 -13.19 -14.06 -3.93
CA ARG A 106 -11.83 -14.55 -3.62
C ARG A 106 -11.20 -15.23 -4.84
N ALA A 107 -11.93 -16.15 -5.47
CA ALA A 107 -11.44 -16.89 -6.64
C ALA A 107 -11.14 -15.96 -7.82
N ARG A 108 -11.96 -14.92 -8.01
CA ARG A 108 -11.80 -13.94 -9.09
C ARG A 108 -10.64 -12.96 -8.88
N LEU A 109 -10.44 -12.49 -7.64
CA LEU A 109 -9.56 -11.33 -7.38
C LEU A 109 -8.21 -11.72 -6.77
N LEU A 110 -8.17 -12.69 -5.84
CA LEU A 110 -6.95 -12.98 -5.09
C LEU A 110 -5.79 -13.43 -5.98
N PRO A 111 -5.95 -14.32 -6.98
CA PRO A 111 -4.82 -14.74 -7.82
C PRO A 111 -4.09 -13.56 -8.46
N ALA A 112 -4.83 -12.62 -9.05
CA ALA A 112 -4.27 -11.46 -9.74
C ALA A 112 -3.67 -10.41 -8.78
N LEU A 113 -4.20 -10.31 -7.55
CA LEU A 113 -3.61 -9.47 -6.50
C LEU A 113 -2.31 -10.07 -5.95
N ILE A 114 -2.22 -11.41 -5.89
CA ILE A 114 -1.05 -12.14 -5.39
C ILE A 114 0.09 -12.11 -6.41
N ASP A 115 -0.19 -12.35 -7.69
CA ASP A 115 0.82 -12.31 -8.76
C ASP A 115 1.18 -10.86 -9.18
N GLY A 116 0.46 -9.87 -8.65
CA GLY A 116 0.72 -8.45 -8.88
C GLY A 116 0.35 -7.99 -10.30
N THR A 117 -0.40 -8.78 -11.07
CA THR A 117 -0.97 -8.35 -12.35
C THR A 117 -2.07 -7.32 -12.12
N LEU A 118 -2.85 -7.47 -11.05
CA LEU A 118 -3.84 -6.51 -10.58
C LEU A 118 -3.31 -5.73 -9.38
N THR A 119 -3.38 -4.41 -9.46
CA THR A 119 -3.01 -3.51 -8.36
C THR A 119 -4.22 -2.75 -7.83
N ALA A 120 -4.22 -2.45 -6.52
CA ALA A 120 -5.36 -1.78 -5.89
C ALA A 120 -5.01 -0.42 -5.30
N GLY A 121 -6.00 0.46 -5.29
CA GLY A 121 -6.05 1.69 -4.53
C GLY A 121 -7.13 1.60 -3.46
N VAL A 122 -6.96 2.33 -2.36
CA VAL A 122 -7.86 2.25 -1.19
C VAL A 122 -8.29 3.64 -0.75
N GLY A 123 -9.61 3.86 -0.66
CA GLY A 123 -10.22 5.08 -0.14
C GLY A 123 -11.36 4.74 0.82
N LEU A 124 -11.16 5.01 2.12
CA LEU A 124 -12.13 4.67 3.17
C LEU A 124 -12.82 5.89 3.78
N ASP A 125 -12.43 7.10 3.34
CA ASP A 125 -13.13 8.35 3.66
C ASP A 125 -13.93 8.75 2.41
N SER A 126 -15.17 8.25 2.33
CA SER A 126 -16.02 8.36 1.16
C SER A 126 -17.45 8.74 1.53
N GLN A 127 -18.10 9.44 0.61
CA GLN A 127 -19.51 9.80 0.64
C GLN A 127 -20.32 9.04 -0.44
N VAL A 128 -19.78 7.94 -0.97
CA VAL A 128 -20.49 7.09 -1.93
C VAL A 128 -21.66 6.39 -1.26
N GLN A 129 -22.79 6.37 -1.97
CA GLN A 129 -23.99 5.65 -1.58
C GLN A 129 -24.39 4.68 -2.68
N VAL A 130 -24.95 3.53 -2.29
CA VAL A 130 -25.47 2.53 -3.22
C VAL A 130 -26.99 2.48 -3.04
N THR A 131 -27.73 2.78 -4.11
CA THR A 131 -29.20 2.69 -4.14
C THR A 131 -29.63 1.93 -5.38
N ASP A 132 -30.45 0.89 -5.23
CA ASP A 132 -30.97 0.06 -6.33
C ASP A 132 -29.90 -0.42 -7.34
N GLY A 133 -28.74 -0.86 -6.83
CA GLY A 133 -27.62 -1.35 -7.64
C GLY A 133 -26.87 -0.26 -8.41
N VAL A 134 -26.98 1.00 -7.96
CA VAL A 134 -26.27 2.16 -8.51
C VAL A 134 -25.45 2.81 -7.40
N ALA A 135 -24.13 2.88 -7.59
CA ALA A 135 -23.23 3.63 -6.73
C ALA A 135 -23.02 5.05 -7.29
N ASP A 136 -23.22 6.06 -6.44
CA ASP A 136 -23.02 7.47 -6.78
C ASP A 136 -22.41 8.22 -5.60
N GLY A 137 -21.55 9.19 -5.89
CA GLY A 137 -20.96 10.09 -4.90
C GLY A 137 -19.45 10.22 -4.99
N GLU A 138 -18.89 10.93 -4.02
CA GLU A 138 -17.45 11.17 -3.94
C GLU A 138 -16.75 10.07 -3.13
N ALA A 139 -15.79 9.41 -3.76
CA ALA A 139 -14.92 8.42 -3.13
C ALA A 139 -13.74 9.07 -2.37
N GLY A 140 -13.67 10.40 -2.38
CA GLY A 140 -12.63 11.16 -1.71
C GLY A 140 -11.25 10.93 -2.33
N ILE A 141 -10.23 10.96 -1.48
CA ILE A 141 -8.85 10.67 -1.86
C ILE A 141 -8.61 9.17 -1.74
N VAL A 142 -8.32 8.53 -2.88
CA VAL A 142 -7.98 7.13 -2.96
C VAL A 142 -6.47 6.98 -3.09
N LEU A 143 -5.85 6.38 -2.08
CA LEU A 143 -4.42 6.13 -2.03
C LEU A 143 -4.03 5.16 -3.15
N GLY A 144 -3.07 5.54 -3.99
CA GLY A 144 -2.58 4.71 -5.08
C GLY A 144 -3.43 4.73 -6.37
N ALA A 145 -4.47 5.57 -6.43
CA ALA A 145 -5.34 5.67 -7.61
C ALA A 145 -4.63 6.15 -8.90
N GLY A 146 -3.39 6.67 -8.79
CA GLY A 146 -2.54 7.00 -9.93
C GLY A 146 -2.22 5.79 -10.84
N LEU A 147 -2.08 4.61 -10.25
CA LEU A 147 -1.69 3.38 -10.95
C LEU A 147 -2.64 2.20 -10.77
N ALA A 148 -3.54 2.26 -9.79
CA ALA A 148 -4.40 1.14 -9.44
C ALA A 148 -5.32 0.73 -10.59
N GLU A 149 -5.53 -0.56 -10.78
CA GLU A 149 -6.53 -1.11 -11.70
C GLU A 149 -7.85 -1.42 -10.98
N LEU A 150 -7.77 -1.66 -9.67
CA LEU A 150 -8.88 -1.91 -8.78
C LEU A 150 -8.98 -0.81 -7.73
N LEU A 151 -10.18 -0.36 -7.39
CA LEU A 151 -10.44 0.64 -6.36
C LEU A 151 -11.30 -0.01 -5.27
N LEU A 152 -10.79 0.00 -4.04
CA LEU A 152 -11.56 -0.29 -2.84
C LEU A 152 -12.06 1.01 -2.24
N VAL A 153 -13.38 1.20 -2.23
CA VAL A 153 -14.03 2.44 -1.80
C VAL A 153 -15.11 2.13 -0.77
N ALA A 154 -15.10 2.82 0.37
CA ALA A 154 -16.18 2.69 1.36
C ALA A 154 -17.52 3.19 0.81
N ALA A 155 -18.62 2.51 1.13
CA ALA A 155 -19.99 2.93 0.81
C ALA A 155 -20.90 2.59 2.00
N GLY A 156 -21.02 3.53 2.94
CA GLY A 156 -21.65 3.25 4.23
C GLY A 156 -20.86 2.20 5.02
N ASP A 157 -21.52 1.13 5.45
CA ASP A 157 -20.90 0.01 6.18
C ASP A 157 -20.25 -1.03 5.23
N ASP A 158 -20.46 -0.89 3.93
CA ASP A 158 -19.93 -1.79 2.90
C ASP A 158 -18.66 -1.23 2.25
N VAL A 159 -17.96 -2.08 1.49
CA VAL A 159 -16.83 -1.67 0.64
C VAL A 159 -17.08 -2.12 -0.79
N LEU A 160 -17.02 -1.18 -1.72
CA LEU A 160 -17.07 -1.43 -3.16
C LEU A 160 -15.68 -1.83 -3.68
N VAL A 161 -15.67 -2.78 -4.61
CA VAL A 161 -14.49 -3.27 -5.31
C VAL A 161 -14.71 -3.06 -6.81
N LEU A 162 -14.21 -1.95 -7.33
CA LEU A 162 -14.52 -1.49 -8.69
C LEU A 162 -13.26 -1.41 -9.54
N GLU A 163 -13.37 -1.82 -10.81
CA GLU A 163 -12.31 -1.54 -11.78
C GLU A 163 -12.22 -0.03 -12.03
N ARG A 164 -11.00 0.51 -12.04
CA ARG A 164 -10.74 1.95 -12.29
C ARG A 164 -11.32 2.42 -13.62
N GLY A 165 -11.33 1.56 -14.64
CA GLY A 165 -11.85 1.85 -15.98
C GLY A 165 -13.35 1.66 -16.15
N ARG A 166 -14.09 1.28 -15.10
CA ARG A 166 -15.53 1.04 -15.19
C ARG A 166 -16.27 2.32 -15.58
N LYS A 167 -17.29 2.17 -16.42
CA LYS A 167 -18.14 3.29 -16.86
C LYS A 167 -18.74 4.02 -15.64
N GLY A 168 -18.56 5.34 -15.60
CA GLY A 168 -19.02 6.20 -14.50
C GLY A 168 -17.99 6.40 -13.39
N VAL A 169 -16.86 5.70 -13.42
CA VAL A 169 -15.73 5.96 -12.52
C VAL A 169 -14.84 7.04 -13.14
N SER A 170 -14.58 8.11 -12.39
CA SER A 170 -13.62 9.14 -12.76
C SER A 170 -12.50 9.20 -11.72
N VAL A 171 -11.26 9.34 -12.20
CA VAL A 171 -10.07 9.44 -11.36
C VAL A 171 -9.25 10.64 -11.83
N ASP A 172 -9.17 11.65 -10.99
CA ASP A 172 -8.35 12.84 -11.20
C ASP A 172 -7.11 12.78 -10.29
N VAL A 173 -5.92 12.79 -10.89
CA VAL A 173 -4.64 12.62 -10.19
C VAL A 173 -3.90 13.95 -10.25
N PRO A 174 -4.09 14.86 -9.27
CA PRO A 174 -3.36 16.12 -9.23
C PRO A 174 -1.87 15.88 -8.96
N GLU A 175 -1.09 16.96 -9.02
CA GLU A 175 0.27 16.95 -8.47
C GLU A 175 0.21 16.54 -6.99
N ASN A 176 0.96 15.49 -6.64
CA ASN A 176 0.99 14.93 -5.31
C ASN A 176 2.23 15.42 -4.57
N PHE A 177 2.09 15.71 -3.27
CA PHE A 177 3.23 16.00 -2.41
C PHE A 177 4.21 14.81 -2.32
N ASP A 178 3.66 13.59 -2.32
CA ASP A 178 4.41 12.35 -2.40
C ASP A 178 4.29 11.75 -3.81
N PRO A 179 5.32 11.86 -4.67
CA PRO A 179 5.30 11.29 -6.01
C PRO A 179 5.64 9.80 -6.02
N THR A 180 6.03 9.20 -4.88
CA THR A 180 6.35 7.76 -4.81
C THR A 180 5.11 6.88 -4.82
N ARG A 181 3.95 7.46 -4.46
CA ARG A 181 2.64 6.81 -4.49
C ARG A 181 1.54 7.87 -4.65
N ARG A 182 1.20 8.22 -5.90
CA ARG A 182 0.20 9.25 -6.17
C ARG A 182 -1.21 8.79 -5.77
N SER A 183 -1.89 9.66 -5.04
CA SER A 183 -3.31 9.55 -4.73
C SER A 183 -4.13 10.32 -5.76
N GLY A 184 -5.37 9.87 -5.96
CA GLY A 184 -6.32 10.50 -6.87
C GLY A 184 -7.63 10.82 -6.17
N ARG A 185 -8.31 11.87 -6.64
CA ARG A 185 -9.72 12.12 -6.35
C ARG A 185 -10.55 11.18 -7.20
N VAL A 186 -11.38 10.37 -6.56
CA VAL A 186 -12.26 9.42 -7.25
C VAL A 186 -13.71 9.86 -7.07
N ARG A 187 -14.49 9.81 -8.15
CA ARG A 187 -15.93 10.07 -8.14
C ARG A 187 -16.65 8.98 -8.92
N LEU A 188 -17.78 8.54 -8.37
CA LEU A 188 -18.69 7.60 -9.01
C LEU A 188 -19.92 8.37 -9.50
N ASP A 189 -20.20 8.30 -10.78
CA ASP A 189 -21.37 8.90 -11.43
C ASP A 189 -22.26 7.80 -11.99
N ASN A 190 -23.33 7.47 -11.25
CA ASN A 190 -24.31 6.44 -11.60
C ASN A 190 -23.67 5.10 -12.02
N VAL A 191 -22.68 4.62 -11.26
CA VAL A 191 -21.95 3.38 -11.56
C VAL A 191 -22.84 2.19 -11.24
N ARG A 192 -23.07 1.31 -12.22
CA ARG A 192 -23.79 0.05 -11.99
C ARG A 192 -22.91 -0.90 -11.17
N VAL A 193 -23.48 -1.43 -10.09
CA VAL A 193 -22.84 -2.39 -9.19
C VAL A 193 -23.73 -3.61 -9.00
N THR A 194 -23.12 -4.78 -8.88
CA THR A 194 -23.79 -6.02 -8.50
C THR A 194 -23.30 -6.47 -7.12
N THR A 195 -23.89 -7.54 -6.58
CA THR A 195 -23.41 -8.15 -5.34
C THR A 195 -21.94 -8.59 -5.42
N ASP A 196 -21.43 -8.90 -6.61
CA ASP A 196 -20.03 -9.30 -6.80
C ASP A 196 -19.05 -8.13 -6.63
N ASP A 197 -19.53 -6.90 -6.72
CA ASP A 197 -18.75 -5.68 -6.53
C ASP A 197 -18.75 -5.19 -5.07
N ILE A 198 -19.54 -5.80 -4.19
CA ILE A 198 -19.79 -5.31 -2.83
C ILE A 198 -19.27 -6.33 -1.82
N LEU A 199 -18.40 -5.87 -0.92
CA LEU A 199 -18.03 -6.58 0.30
C LEU A 199 -18.95 -6.09 1.42
N LEU A 200 -19.98 -6.87 1.72
CA LEU A 200 -21.02 -6.51 2.68
C LEU A 200 -20.48 -6.41 4.11
N GLY A 201 -20.76 -5.31 4.80
CA GLY A 201 -20.34 -5.04 6.17
C GLY A 201 -18.82 -4.94 6.37
N ALA A 202 -18.06 -4.76 5.29
CA ALA A 202 -16.60 -4.86 5.31
C ALA A 202 -15.88 -3.61 5.81
N TYR A 203 -16.59 -2.49 6.04
CA TYR A 203 -15.97 -1.20 6.35
C TYR A 203 -15.01 -1.25 7.55
N GLU A 204 -15.47 -1.77 8.70
CA GLU A 204 -14.65 -1.83 9.93
C GLU A 204 -13.42 -2.73 9.75
N SER A 205 -13.59 -3.85 9.03
CA SER A 205 -12.48 -4.77 8.70
C SER A 205 -11.45 -4.10 7.79
N ALA A 206 -11.91 -3.37 6.77
CA ALA A 206 -11.06 -2.60 5.88
C ALA A 206 -10.30 -1.50 6.61
N LEU A 207 -10.99 -0.76 7.48
CA LEU A 207 -10.40 0.30 8.27
C LEU A 207 -9.35 -0.22 9.25
N ALA A 208 -9.62 -1.34 9.93
CA ALA A 208 -8.67 -1.97 10.84
C ALA A 208 -7.39 -2.42 10.11
N ARG A 209 -7.53 -3.04 8.93
CA ARG A 209 -6.40 -3.49 8.11
C ARG A 209 -5.60 -2.34 7.54
N ALA A 210 -6.28 -1.33 6.99
CA ALA A 210 -5.63 -0.13 6.49
C ALA A 210 -4.82 0.57 7.59
N ARG A 211 -5.41 0.80 8.77
CA ARG A 211 -4.72 1.40 9.92
C ARG A 211 -3.50 0.59 10.36
N THR A 212 -3.64 -0.73 10.45
CA THR A 212 -2.54 -1.62 10.87
C THR A 212 -1.36 -1.57 9.90
N LEU A 213 -1.64 -1.72 8.60
CA LEU A 213 -0.61 -1.83 7.58
C LEU A 213 0.04 -0.46 7.27
N LEU A 214 -0.74 0.63 7.26
CA LEU A 214 -0.19 1.99 7.13
C LEU A 214 0.62 2.40 8.36
N ALA A 215 0.22 1.98 9.57
CA ALA A 215 1.00 2.23 10.77
C ALA A 215 2.36 1.52 10.71
N ALA A 216 2.42 0.28 10.21
CA ALA A 216 3.68 -0.44 10.00
C ALA A 216 4.61 0.31 9.05
N GLU A 217 4.08 0.82 7.92
CA GLU A 217 4.85 1.60 6.96
C GLU A 217 5.39 2.89 7.59
N ALA A 218 4.55 3.61 8.35
CA ALA A 218 4.94 4.83 9.03
C ALA A 218 6.01 4.58 10.11
N VAL A 219 5.91 3.48 10.86
CA VAL A 219 6.93 3.06 11.84
C VAL A 219 8.26 2.80 11.14
N GLY A 220 8.24 2.09 10.01
CA GLY A 220 9.43 1.83 9.21
C GLY A 220 10.14 3.11 8.76
N GLY A 221 9.38 4.06 8.20
CA GLY A 221 9.90 5.35 7.79
C GLY A 221 10.47 6.16 8.96
N ALA A 222 9.76 6.20 10.09
CA ALA A 222 10.23 6.89 11.30
C ALA A 222 11.49 6.24 11.89
N ALA A 223 11.58 4.91 11.89
CA ALA A 223 12.75 4.17 12.34
C ALA A 223 13.98 4.45 11.45
N ASP A 224 13.80 4.58 10.13
CA ASP A 224 14.89 5.02 9.26
C ASP A 224 15.32 6.45 9.59
N ALA A 225 14.39 7.39 9.73
CA ALA A 225 14.72 8.78 10.06
C ALA A 225 15.51 8.92 11.38
N TRP A 226 15.22 8.07 12.36
CA TRP A 226 15.94 8.02 13.63
C TRP A 226 17.31 7.34 13.53
N THR A 227 17.42 6.25 12.77
CA THR A 227 18.64 5.42 12.70
C THR A 227 19.56 5.78 11.54
N ALA A 228 19.09 6.55 10.56
CA ALA A 228 19.88 7.01 9.46
C ALA A 228 21.04 7.83 10.02
N PRO A 229 22.29 7.50 9.66
CA PRO A 229 23.41 8.33 10.05
C PRO A 229 23.13 9.73 9.53
N TRP A 230 23.00 10.70 10.43
CA TRP A 230 22.98 12.11 10.07
C TRP A 230 24.14 12.31 9.09
N PRO A 231 23.93 12.89 7.90
CA PRO A 231 25.05 13.30 7.07
C PRO A 231 25.72 14.41 7.86
N MET A 232 26.61 14.04 8.78
CA MET A 232 27.65 14.93 9.25
C MET A 232 28.33 15.35 7.95
N PRO A 233 28.28 16.63 7.58
CA PRO A 233 29.16 17.09 6.52
C PRO A 233 30.54 16.59 6.95
N ARG A 234 31.21 15.81 6.09
CA ARG A 234 32.65 15.66 6.27
C ARG A 234 33.14 17.10 6.33
N CYS A 235 33.69 17.51 7.48
CA CYS A 235 34.43 18.74 7.52
C CYS A 235 35.53 18.55 6.48
N ASP A 236 35.33 19.10 5.29
CA ASP A 236 36.43 19.46 4.42
C ASP A 236 37.33 20.31 5.32
N SER A 237 38.54 19.83 5.57
CA SER A 237 39.51 20.42 6.48
C SER A 237 40.01 21.80 6.04
N ASN A 238 39.25 22.50 5.20
CA ASN A 238 39.63 23.73 4.53
C ASN A 238 38.60 24.88 4.64
N SER A 239 37.48 24.71 5.36
CA SER A 239 36.56 25.81 5.65
C SER A 239 36.31 25.92 7.16
N ALA A 240 37.02 26.86 7.79
CA ALA A 240 36.88 27.21 9.20
C ALA A 240 35.58 27.99 9.47
N VAL A 241 34.43 27.33 9.36
CA VAL A 241 33.16 27.86 9.89
C VAL A 241 32.64 26.87 10.93
N PRO A 242 32.62 27.20 12.23
CA PRO A 242 32.09 26.31 13.25
C PRO A 242 30.58 26.17 13.05
N SER A 243 30.11 24.92 12.91
CA SER A 243 28.68 24.60 13.00
C SER A 243 28.12 25.05 14.36
N PRO A 244 26.90 25.61 14.44
CA PRO A 244 26.32 26.03 15.71
C PRO A 244 26.11 24.79 16.59
N ARG A 245 26.85 24.71 17.69
CA ARG A 245 26.60 23.74 18.76
C ARG A 245 25.23 24.07 19.34
N PHE A 246 24.23 23.23 19.05
CA PHE A 246 23.00 23.23 19.84
C PHE A 246 23.37 22.94 21.29
N LYS A 247 23.10 23.91 22.17
CA LYS A 247 23.24 23.71 23.62
C LYS A 247 22.24 22.63 24.04
N ARG A 248 22.74 21.66 24.79
CA ARG A 248 21.93 20.69 25.53
C ARG A 248 21.04 21.40 26.54
#